data_AF-A0A1Q7ABV6-F1
#
_entry.id   AF-A0A1Q7ABV6-F1
#
_cell.length_a   1.000
_cell.length_b   1.000
_cell.length_c   1.000
_cell.angle_alpha   90.00
_cell.angle_beta   90.00
_cell.angle_gamma   90.00
#
_symmetry.space_group_name_H-M   'P 1'
#
loop_
_entity.id
_entity.type
_entity.pdbx_description
1 polymer ?
#
loop_
_entity_poly.entity_id
_entity_poly.type
_entity_poly.pdbx_seq_one_letter_code
_entity_poly.pdbx_strand_id
1 'polypeptide(L)'
;MPLPPARTRFLTAALLAILVATLWPFPGREPAGFISCIACGERATSDVLLNILLFAPLGAALALHVRSIPRCLLVAALLSATIELAQLYIPGRDSSLGDVLANTLGAALGVTLTRTRVSWLLASPAATARMSRTAALAAAAVCWATGTLLTPAYPDARYWGQWTPSLAHLEVYRGRVLDATLSGLPITSGPIRDSRLVREWLAATRGFSLRVRAVAGPRTPALAPLFAIFDDHQREIVLLGPDRDDLVFRFRPRAADLRFDQPDVRLVSAMRHVVAGDTLDITVTRGGPGQEGYYRISLNSPVASGLGCAVGCGWALLIYPEILPAWLRVLLGAAWVAGLFAPAGFWMRTRSDALFTAAAIAMGLAAAPDFTPLVATPALQWAAAVLGVLAGVAARGVLRVLAGVT
;
A
#
# COMPACT_ATOMS: atom_id res chain seq x y z
N MET A 1 -12.85 -16.98 -37.79
CA MET A 1 -13.82 -17.00 -36.67
C MET A 1 -14.08 -15.56 -36.26
N PRO A 2 -15.33 -15.04 -36.28
CA PRO A 2 -15.60 -13.65 -35.90
C PRO A 2 -15.33 -13.43 -34.40
N LEU A 3 -14.76 -12.27 -34.05
CA LEU A 3 -14.50 -11.93 -32.66
C LEU A 3 -15.81 -11.77 -31.87
N PRO A 4 -15.88 -12.24 -30.62
CA PRO A 4 -17.08 -12.11 -29.81
C PRO A 4 -17.44 -10.63 -29.54
N PRO A 5 -18.73 -10.33 -29.25
CA PRO A 5 -19.18 -8.98 -28.92
C PRO A 5 -18.34 -8.34 -27.81
N ALA A 6 -18.15 -7.01 -27.88
CA ALA A 6 -17.30 -6.28 -26.91
C ALA A 6 -17.70 -6.51 -25.44
N ARG A 7 -19.00 -6.66 -25.17
CA ARG A 7 -19.52 -6.96 -23.81
C ARG A 7 -19.06 -8.34 -23.32
N THR A 8 -19.12 -9.35 -24.19
CA THR A 8 -18.64 -10.71 -23.88
C THR A 8 -17.13 -10.74 -23.66
N ARG A 9 -16.36 -9.98 -24.46
CA ARG A 9 -14.91 -9.81 -24.24
C ARG A 9 -14.60 -9.19 -22.88
N PHE A 10 -15.35 -8.15 -22.48
CA PHE A 10 -15.19 -7.52 -21.18
C PHE A 10 -15.49 -8.47 -20.01
N LEU A 11 -16.59 -9.23 -20.10
CA LEU A 11 -16.92 -10.25 -19.10
C LEU A 11 -15.82 -11.31 -18.99
N THR A 12 -15.33 -11.80 -20.12
CA THR A 12 -14.26 -12.81 -20.17
C THR A 12 -12.98 -12.28 -19.56
N ALA A 13 -12.58 -11.05 -19.88
CA ALA A 13 -11.39 -10.43 -19.32
C ALA A 13 -11.50 -10.24 -17.79
N ALA A 14 -12.67 -9.80 -17.30
CA ALA A 14 -12.91 -9.65 -15.86
C ALA A 14 -12.84 -11.00 -15.13
N LEU A 15 -13.46 -12.04 -15.68
CA LEU A 15 -13.39 -13.40 -15.13
C LEU A 15 -11.95 -13.94 -15.14
N LEU A 16 -11.23 -13.80 -16.24
CA LEU A 16 -9.85 -14.25 -16.35
C LEU A 16 -8.96 -13.57 -15.30
N ALA A 17 -9.08 -12.25 -15.14
CA ALA A 17 -8.32 -11.50 -14.14
C ALA A 17 -8.60 -12.02 -12.72
N ILE A 18 -9.87 -12.26 -12.38
CA ILE A 18 -10.27 -12.84 -11.08
C ILE A 18 -9.64 -14.22 -10.89
N LEU A 19 -9.80 -15.13 -11.85
CA LEU A 19 -9.29 -16.50 -11.73
C LEU A 19 -7.77 -16.52 -11.59
N VAL A 20 -7.05 -15.71 -12.38
CA VAL A 20 -5.59 -15.59 -12.26
C VAL A 20 -5.20 -15.01 -10.90
N ALA A 21 -5.83 -13.92 -10.46
CA ALA A 21 -5.46 -13.27 -9.21
C ALA A 21 -5.75 -14.14 -7.96
N THR A 22 -6.78 -14.98 -8.01
CA THR A 22 -7.27 -15.75 -6.85
C THR A 22 -6.78 -17.19 -6.82
N LEU A 23 -6.61 -17.84 -7.98
CA LEU A 23 -6.24 -19.26 -8.06
C LEU A 23 -4.76 -19.48 -8.38
N TRP A 24 -3.98 -18.42 -8.68
CA TRP A 24 -2.54 -18.58 -8.83
C TRP A 24 -1.90 -18.94 -7.49
N PRO A 25 -1.13 -20.03 -7.39
CA PRO A 25 -0.51 -20.46 -6.15
C PRO A 25 0.61 -19.49 -5.76
N PHE A 26 0.70 -19.15 -4.48
CA PHE A 26 1.85 -18.44 -3.92
C PHE A 26 2.60 -19.39 -3.00
N PRO A 27 3.94 -19.51 -3.12
CA PRO A 27 4.72 -20.31 -2.19
C PRO A 27 4.57 -19.73 -0.78
N GLY A 28 3.99 -20.51 0.14
CA GLY A 28 3.59 -20.06 1.47
C GLY A 28 2.92 -21.17 2.27
N ARG A 29 2.60 -20.88 3.54
CA ARG A 29 2.09 -21.83 4.55
C ARG A 29 0.86 -22.63 4.09
N GLU A 30 0.65 -23.75 4.78
CA GLU A 30 -0.52 -24.63 4.67
C GLU A 30 -1.84 -23.84 4.80
N PRO A 31 -2.89 -24.19 4.02
CA PRO A 31 -4.17 -23.48 4.04
C PRO A 31 -4.81 -23.49 5.44
N ALA A 32 -5.18 -22.33 5.99
CA ALA A 32 -6.07 -22.28 7.14
C ALA A 32 -7.52 -22.59 6.72
N GLY A 33 -8.26 -23.37 7.52
CA GLY A 33 -9.60 -23.84 7.17
C GLY A 33 -10.65 -22.72 6.96
N PHE A 34 -11.70 -23.04 6.19
CA PHE A 34 -12.78 -22.16 5.69
C PHE A 34 -13.49 -21.23 6.70
N ILE A 35 -13.41 -21.50 8.01
CA ILE A 35 -14.29 -20.91 9.03
C ILE A 35 -13.58 -19.85 9.90
N SER A 36 -12.30 -19.56 9.64
CA SER A 36 -11.49 -18.94 10.67
C SER A 36 -11.68 -17.44 10.93
N CYS A 37 -12.40 -16.64 10.09
CA CYS A 37 -12.98 -15.31 10.43
C CYS A 37 -13.27 -14.37 9.23
N ILE A 38 -14.21 -13.43 9.41
CA ILE A 38 -14.66 -12.39 8.44
C ILE A 38 -13.59 -11.31 8.17
N ALA A 39 -12.65 -11.10 9.09
CA ALA A 39 -11.52 -10.17 8.93
C ALA A 39 -10.41 -10.55 9.94
N CYS A 40 -9.64 -11.61 9.72
CA CYS A 40 -8.59 -12.03 10.67
C CYS A 40 -7.17 -12.12 10.10
N GLY A 41 -6.95 -11.55 8.91
CA GLY A 41 -5.59 -11.31 8.42
C GLY A 41 -4.95 -10.08 9.06
N GLU A 42 -3.61 -10.07 9.12
CA GLU A 42 -2.80 -8.89 9.48
C GLU A 42 -3.04 -7.69 8.54
N ARG A 43 -3.56 -7.96 7.33
CA ARG A 43 -3.86 -6.98 6.27
C ARG A 43 -5.35 -6.96 5.86
N ALA A 44 -6.24 -7.35 6.77
CA ALA A 44 -7.66 -7.57 6.46
C ALA A 44 -8.38 -6.39 5.74
N THR A 45 -8.03 -5.14 6.06
CA THR A 45 -8.65 -3.98 5.38
C THR A 45 -8.19 -3.86 3.93
N SER A 46 -6.91 -4.11 3.68
CA SER A 46 -6.36 -4.18 2.34
C SER A 46 -7.01 -5.26 1.51
N ASP A 47 -7.16 -6.46 2.08
CA ASP A 47 -7.78 -7.60 1.41
C ASP A 47 -9.22 -7.29 0.99
N VAL A 48 -10.02 -6.71 1.90
CA VAL A 48 -11.40 -6.27 1.60
C VAL A 48 -11.43 -5.25 0.46
N LEU A 49 -10.57 -4.22 0.49
CA LEU A 49 -10.55 -3.20 -0.55
C LEU A 49 -10.10 -3.74 -1.91
N LEU A 50 -9.06 -4.59 -1.91
CA LEU A 50 -8.57 -5.23 -3.13
C LEU A 50 -9.63 -6.16 -3.74
N ASN A 51 -10.35 -6.91 -2.92
CA ASN A 51 -11.44 -7.79 -3.35
C ASN A 51 -12.61 -7.00 -3.96
N ILE A 52 -13.01 -5.88 -3.33
CA ILE A 52 -14.00 -4.95 -3.89
C ILE A 52 -13.55 -4.44 -5.26
N LEU A 53 -12.29 -3.98 -5.38
CA LEU A 53 -11.73 -3.45 -6.63
C LEU A 53 -11.63 -4.54 -7.72
N LEU A 54 -11.27 -5.77 -7.35
CA LEU A 54 -11.10 -6.90 -8.25
C LEU A 54 -12.45 -7.37 -8.83
N PHE A 55 -13.52 -7.38 -8.04
CA PHE A 55 -14.85 -7.84 -8.47
C PHE A 55 -15.73 -6.74 -9.08
N ALA A 56 -15.40 -5.45 -8.92
CA ALA A 56 -16.15 -4.36 -9.55
C ALA A 56 -16.25 -4.47 -11.08
N PRO A 57 -15.18 -4.79 -11.83
CA PRO A 57 -15.27 -5.05 -13.27
C PRO A 57 -16.22 -6.19 -13.64
N LEU A 58 -16.28 -7.27 -12.83
CA LEU A 58 -17.22 -8.37 -13.05
C LEU A 58 -18.66 -7.90 -12.88
N GLY A 59 -18.96 -7.17 -11.80
CA GLY A 59 -20.30 -6.60 -11.58
C GLY A 59 -20.74 -5.68 -12.72
N ALA A 60 -19.81 -4.84 -13.21
CA ALA A 60 -20.05 -3.99 -14.36
C ALA A 60 -20.36 -4.81 -15.63
N ALA A 61 -19.58 -5.85 -15.90
CA ALA A 61 -19.80 -6.74 -17.04
C ALA A 61 -21.14 -7.48 -16.94
N LEU A 62 -21.50 -8.00 -15.76
CA LEU A 62 -22.78 -8.67 -15.53
C LEU A 62 -23.96 -7.73 -15.76
N ALA A 63 -23.89 -6.47 -15.31
CA ALA A 63 -24.96 -5.49 -15.51
C ALA A 63 -25.26 -5.20 -17.00
N LEU A 64 -24.29 -5.42 -17.90
CA LEU A 64 -24.45 -5.27 -19.35
C LEU A 64 -25.16 -6.46 -20.02
N HIS A 65 -25.26 -7.61 -19.34
CA HIS A 65 -25.85 -8.85 -19.87
C HIS A 65 -27.13 -9.25 -19.13
N VAL A 66 -27.19 -9.01 -17.82
CA VAL A 66 -28.29 -9.42 -16.94
C VAL A 66 -29.01 -8.18 -16.47
N ARG A 67 -30.35 -8.13 -16.55
CA ARG A 67 -31.15 -6.97 -16.09
C ARG A 67 -31.37 -6.93 -14.58
N SER A 68 -31.60 -8.09 -13.95
CA SER A 68 -31.88 -8.21 -12.52
C SER A 68 -30.62 -8.00 -11.68
N ILE A 69 -30.64 -7.00 -10.78
CA ILE A 69 -29.55 -6.74 -9.84
C ILE A 69 -29.34 -7.94 -8.90
N PRO A 70 -30.38 -8.50 -8.24
CA PRO A 70 -30.21 -9.69 -7.40
C PRO A 70 -29.53 -10.86 -8.13
N ARG A 71 -29.85 -11.08 -9.41
CA ARG A 71 -29.21 -12.15 -10.20
C ARG A 71 -27.73 -11.86 -10.46
N CYS A 72 -27.35 -10.60 -10.71
CA CYS A 72 -25.93 -10.24 -10.85
C CYS A 72 -25.15 -10.53 -9.56
N LEU A 73 -25.73 -10.15 -8.41
CA LEU A 73 -25.10 -10.35 -7.11
C LEU A 73 -25.02 -11.83 -6.74
N LEU A 74 -26.08 -12.61 -7.01
CA LEU A 74 -26.08 -14.05 -6.79
C LEU A 74 -24.98 -14.75 -7.61
N VAL A 75 -24.82 -14.39 -8.88
CA VAL A 75 -23.76 -14.96 -9.73
C VAL A 75 -22.37 -14.62 -9.21
N ALA A 76 -22.13 -13.36 -8.79
CA ALA A 76 -20.86 -12.96 -8.21
C ALA A 76 -20.57 -13.67 -6.88
N ALA A 77 -21.56 -13.78 -6.00
CA ALA A 77 -21.44 -14.48 -4.72
C ALA A 77 -21.16 -15.97 -4.91
N LEU A 78 -21.86 -16.64 -5.82
CA LEU A 78 -21.63 -18.06 -6.14
C LEU A 78 -20.24 -18.28 -6.76
N LEU A 79 -19.80 -17.41 -7.67
CA LEU A 79 -18.44 -17.47 -8.21
C LEU A 79 -17.41 -17.31 -7.10
N SER A 80 -17.56 -16.32 -6.22
CA SER A 80 -16.64 -16.12 -5.11
C SER A 80 -16.63 -17.33 -4.17
N ALA A 81 -17.80 -17.84 -3.77
CA ALA A 81 -17.87 -19.03 -2.92
C ALA A 81 -17.21 -20.26 -3.57
N THR A 82 -17.31 -20.39 -4.90
CA THR A 82 -16.64 -21.47 -5.64
C THR A 82 -15.11 -21.29 -5.62
N ILE A 83 -14.62 -20.06 -5.78
CA ILE A 83 -13.18 -19.75 -5.69
C ILE A 83 -12.65 -20.05 -4.29
N GLU A 84 -13.35 -19.60 -3.26
CA GLU A 84 -13.01 -19.86 -1.85
C GLU A 84 -12.91 -21.36 -1.56
N LEU A 85 -13.89 -22.15 -2.01
CA LEU A 85 -13.86 -23.61 -1.88
C LEU A 85 -12.69 -24.25 -2.63
N ALA A 86 -12.30 -23.70 -3.79
CA ALA A 86 -11.13 -24.18 -4.53
C ALA A 86 -9.82 -23.84 -3.81
N GLN A 87 -9.73 -22.66 -3.18
CA GLN A 87 -8.55 -22.19 -2.45
C GLN A 87 -8.22 -23.04 -1.21
N LEU A 88 -9.19 -23.79 -0.65
CA LEU A 88 -8.92 -24.80 0.39
C LEU A 88 -7.89 -25.86 -0.03
N TYR A 89 -7.68 -26.04 -1.34
CA TYR A 89 -6.74 -27.00 -1.90
C TYR A 89 -5.51 -26.33 -2.54
N ILE A 90 -5.33 -25.02 -2.37
CA ILE A 90 -4.22 -24.25 -2.94
C ILE A 90 -3.31 -23.76 -1.80
N PRO A 91 -2.06 -24.27 -1.71
CA PRO A 91 -1.11 -23.81 -0.71
C PRO A 91 -0.88 -22.29 -0.77
N GLY A 92 -0.72 -21.66 0.40
CA GLY A 92 -0.51 -20.22 0.52
C GLY A 92 -1.76 -19.37 0.26
N ARG A 93 -2.96 -19.96 0.20
CA ARG A 93 -4.24 -19.25 0.16
C ARG A 93 -5.05 -19.53 1.41
N ASP A 94 -5.63 -18.46 1.95
CA ASP A 94 -6.59 -18.53 3.04
C ASP A 94 -7.99 -18.38 2.46
N SER A 95 -8.92 -19.22 2.91
CA SER A 95 -10.32 -19.07 2.54
C SER A 95 -11.08 -18.29 3.62
N SER A 96 -11.89 -17.32 3.20
CA SER A 96 -12.65 -16.45 4.11
C SER A 96 -14.06 -16.14 3.62
N LEU A 97 -15.03 -16.21 4.53
CA LEU A 97 -16.36 -15.64 4.32
C LEU A 97 -16.32 -14.11 4.09
N GLY A 98 -15.32 -13.43 4.68
CA GLY A 98 -15.08 -12.00 4.48
C GLY A 98 -14.82 -11.66 3.01
N ASP A 99 -14.11 -12.54 2.31
CA ASP A 99 -13.77 -12.36 0.90
C ASP A 99 -15.01 -12.53 0.00
N VAL A 100 -15.90 -13.49 0.31
CA VAL A 100 -17.20 -13.60 -0.38
C VAL A 100 -18.01 -12.31 -0.26
N LEU A 101 -18.06 -11.72 0.93
CA LEU A 101 -18.77 -10.47 1.16
C LEU A 101 -18.11 -9.31 0.41
N ALA A 102 -16.79 -9.16 0.50
CA ALA A 102 -16.03 -8.11 -0.18
C ALA A 102 -16.16 -8.21 -1.71
N ASN A 103 -16.05 -9.41 -2.27
CA ASN A 103 -16.23 -9.69 -3.69
C ASN A 103 -17.66 -9.36 -4.15
N THR A 104 -18.67 -9.71 -3.35
CA THR A 104 -20.08 -9.40 -3.63
C THR A 104 -20.35 -7.89 -3.57
N LEU A 105 -19.75 -7.17 -2.62
CA LEU A 105 -19.79 -5.70 -2.54
C LEU A 105 -19.10 -5.05 -3.74
N GLY A 106 -17.96 -5.58 -4.18
CA GLY A 106 -17.29 -5.18 -5.42
C GLY A 106 -18.23 -5.31 -6.62
N ALA A 107 -18.86 -6.47 -6.79
CA ALA A 107 -19.84 -6.67 -7.85
C ALA A 107 -21.03 -5.69 -7.75
N ALA A 108 -21.53 -5.41 -6.54
CA ALA A 108 -22.59 -4.42 -6.33
C ALA A 108 -22.16 -3.00 -6.74
N LEU A 109 -20.93 -2.60 -6.43
CA LEU A 109 -20.34 -1.33 -6.86
C LEU A 109 -20.29 -1.26 -8.40
N GLY A 110 -19.76 -2.30 -9.04
CA GLY A 110 -19.68 -2.39 -10.50
C GLY A 110 -21.03 -2.32 -11.21
N VAL A 111 -22.03 -3.04 -10.69
CA VAL A 111 -23.41 -2.99 -11.17
C VAL A 111 -23.96 -1.58 -11.04
N THR A 112 -23.82 -0.96 -9.87
CA THR A 112 -24.36 0.38 -9.58
C THR A 112 -23.73 1.44 -10.49
N LEU A 113 -22.40 1.45 -10.63
CA LEU A 113 -21.69 2.37 -11.52
C LEU A 113 -22.14 2.20 -12.97
N THR A 114 -22.35 0.97 -13.43
CA THR A 114 -22.77 0.68 -14.80
C THR A 114 -24.22 1.07 -15.06
N ARG A 115 -25.12 0.83 -14.10
CA ARG A 115 -26.54 1.19 -14.19
C ARG A 115 -26.76 2.69 -14.17
N THR A 116 -25.98 3.39 -13.36
CA THR A 116 -26.04 4.84 -13.23
C THR A 116 -25.14 5.57 -14.22
N ARG A 117 -24.49 4.87 -15.17
CA ARG A 117 -23.52 5.45 -16.11
C ARG A 117 -23.95 6.73 -16.80
N VAL A 118 -25.23 6.85 -17.16
CA VAL A 118 -25.74 8.06 -17.82
C VAL A 118 -25.67 9.27 -16.89
N SER A 119 -25.97 9.11 -15.60
CA SER A 119 -26.00 10.23 -14.65
C SER A 119 -24.62 10.81 -14.35
N TRP A 120 -23.55 10.03 -14.51
CA TRP A 120 -22.18 10.47 -14.24
C TRP A 120 -21.30 10.65 -15.49
N LEU A 121 -21.55 9.93 -16.59
CA LEU A 121 -20.87 10.14 -17.87
C LEU A 121 -21.43 11.35 -18.63
N LEU A 122 -22.76 11.53 -18.59
CA LEU A 122 -23.49 12.57 -19.31
C LEU A 122 -24.18 13.54 -18.34
N ALA A 123 -23.52 13.82 -17.21
CA ALA A 123 -24.04 14.69 -16.16
C ALA A 123 -24.35 16.11 -16.66
N SER A 124 -25.33 16.77 -16.04
CA SER A 124 -25.64 18.19 -16.29
C SER A 124 -24.44 19.08 -15.96
N PRO A 125 -24.33 20.31 -16.52
CA PRO A 125 -23.19 21.19 -16.26
C PRO A 125 -22.93 21.44 -14.76
N ALA A 126 -23.99 21.70 -13.99
CA ALA A 126 -23.91 21.92 -12.55
C ALA A 126 -23.46 20.67 -11.78
N ALA A 127 -24.01 19.50 -12.12
CA ALA A 127 -23.59 18.24 -11.51
C ALA A 127 -22.13 17.90 -11.84
N THR A 128 -21.71 18.16 -13.08
CA THR A 128 -20.34 17.91 -13.51
C THR A 128 -19.33 18.74 -12.71
N ALA A 129 -19.57 20.04 -12.52
CA ALA A 129 -18.68 20.90 -11.74
C ALA A 129 -18.56 20.40 -10.28
N ARG A 130 -19.68 20.01 -9.67
CA ARG A 130 -19.69 19.41 -8.32
C ARG A 130 -18.84 18.14 -8.29
N MET A 131 -19.04 17.22 -9.22
CA MET A 131 -18.29 15.96 -9.29
C MET A 131 -16.78 16.18 -9.48
N SER A 132 -16.38 17.15 -10.31
CA SER A 132 -14.98 17.52 -10.50
C SER A 132 -14.33 17.97 -9.18
N ARG A 133 -14.99 18.88 -8.46
CA ARG A 133 -14.50 19.40 -7.18
C ARG A 133 -14.52 18.34 -6.09
N THR A 134 -15.57 17.52 -6.02
CA THR A 134 -15.64 16.40 -5.08
C THR A 134 -14.54 15.38 -5.35
N ALA A 135 -14.26 15.05 -6.62
CA ALA A 135 -13.14 14.18 -6.98
C ALA A 135 -11.79 14.78 -6.61
N ALA A 136 -11.58 16.08 -6.85
CA ALA A 136 -10.35 16.78 -6.47
C ALA A 136 -10.15 16.79 -4.94
N LEU A 137 -11.20 17.04 -4.17
CA LEU A 137 -11.16 16.98 -2.71
C LEU A 137 -10.92 15.56 -2.20
N ALA A 138 -11.57 14.56 -2.79
CA ALA A 138 -11.36 13.16 -2.43
C ALA A 138 -9.91 12.73 -2.70
N ALA A 139 -9.34 13.14 -3.83
CA ALA A 139 -7.93 12.89 -4.15
C ALA A 139 -6.99 13.51 -3.11
N ALA A 140 -7.21 14.80 -2.77
CA ALA A 140 -6.44 15.47 -1.72
C ALA A 140 -6.61 14.75 -0.37
N ALA A 141 -7.82 14.37 0.00
CA ALA A 141 -8.09 13.64 1.23
C ALA A 141 -7.37 12.28 1.29
N VAL A 142 -7.26 11.56 0.16
CA VAL A 142 -6.46 10.32 0.08
C VAL A 142 -4.97 10.60 0.30
N CYS A 143 -4.43 11.72 -0.20
CA CYS A 143 -3.05 12.12 0.09
C CYS A 143 -2.81 12.33 1.59
N TRP A 144 -3.72 13.05 2.25
CA TRP A 144 -3.68 13.27 3.70
C TRP A 144 -3.89 11.99 4.52
N ALA A 145 -4.80 11.13 4.08
CA ALA A 145 -5.02 9.82 4.68
C ALA A 145 -3.76 8.96 4.57
N THR A 146 -3.06 8.98 3.43
CA THR A 146 -1.81 8.25 3.23
C THR A 146 -0.77 8.67 4.26
N GLY A 147 -0.55 9.97 4.46
CA GLY A 147 0.42 10.47 5.46
C GLY A 147 0.00 10.16 6.89
N THR A 148 -1.29 10.30 7.20
CA THR A 148 -1.84 9.99 8.52
C THR A 148 -1.69 8.50 8.84
N LEU A 149 -1.99 7.63 7.89
CA LEU A 149 -1.89 6.18 8.04
C LEU A 149 -0.44 5.72 8.19
N LEU A 150 0.50 6.36 7.48
CA LEU A 150 1.93 6.06 7.60
C LEU A 150 2.62 6.74 8.79
N THR A 151 1.87 7.47 9.62
CA THR A 151 2.39 8.01 10.88
C THR A 151 2.76 6.88 11.83
N PRO A 152 3.99 6.86 12.38
CA PRO A 152 4.36 5.83 13.35
C PRO A 152 3.44 5.82 14.55
N ALA A 153 3.00 4.63 14.95
CA ALA A 153 2.10 4.41 16.07
C ALA A 153 2.67 3.31 16.96
N TYR A 154 3.08 3.71 18.15
CA TYR A 154 3.76 2.85 19.10
C TYR A 154 2.85 2.63 20.32
N PRO A 155 2.29 1.42 20.51
CA PRO A 155 1.33 1.15 21.57
C PRO A 155 1.96 1.28 22.95
N ASP A 156 1.14 1.62 23.95
CA ASP A 156 1.55 1.56 25.35
C ASP A 156 1.56 0.11 25.83
N ALA A 157 2.71 -0.53 25.64
CA ALA A 157 2.93 -1.95 25.90
C ALA A 157 4.37 -2.16 26.38
N ARG A 158 4.67 -3.34 26.94
CA ARG A 158 6.05 -3.71 27.26
C ARG A 158 6.77 -4.14 26.00
N TYR A 159 7.96 -3.57 25.76
CA TYR A 159 8.76 -3.87 24.60
C TYR A 159 9.86 -4.87 24.91
N TRP A 160 10.25 -5.62 23.88
CA TRP A 160 11.23 -6.67 23.89
C TRP A 160 12.20 -6.43 22.75
N GLY A 161 13.49 -6.31 23.08
CA GLY A 161 14.55 -6.33 22.08
C GLY A 161 14.78 -7.76 21.63
N GLN A 162 14.98 -7.95 20.33
CA GLN A 162 15.29 -9.25 19.75
C GLN A 162 16.47 -9.11 18.81
N TRP A 163 17.54 -9.86 19.11
CA TRP A 163 18.74 -9.91 18.29
C TRP A 163 18.70 -11.18 17.45
N THR A 164 18.85 -11.04 16.13
CA THR A 164 18.81 -12.14 15.16
C THR A 164 17.67 -13.15 15.41
N PRO A 165 16.41 -12.70 15.56
CA PRO A 165 15.31 -13.60 15.92
C PRO A 165 14.96 -14.57 14.80
N SER A 166 14.48 -15.75 15.17
CA SER A 166 13.91 -16.72 14.23
C SER A 166 12.40 -16.53 14.17
N LEU A 167 11.92 -15.71 13.22
CA LEU A 167 10.50 -15.46 13.00
C LEU A 167 9.97 -16.39 11.91
N ALA A 168 8.92 -17.15 12.21
CA ALA A 168 8.44 -18.24 11.35
C ALA A 168 7.90 -17.82 9.96
N HIS A 169 7.85 -16.53 9.63
CA HIS A 169 7.42 -15.98 8.34
C HIS A 169 8.55 -15.25 7.59
N LEU A 170 9.75 -15.21 8.16
CA LEU A 170 10.93 -14.54 7.60
C LEU A 170 12.12 -15.51 7.52
N GLU A 171 13.13 -15.13 6.73
CA GLU A 171 14.38 -15.88 6.63
C GLU A 171 15.20 -15.75 7.92
N VAL A 172 15.98 -16.78 8.25
CA VAL A 172 16.83 -16.74 9.46
C VAL A 172 18.13 -16.00 9.16
N TYR A 173 18.39 -14.92 9.88
CA TYR A 173 19.66 -14.21 9.76
C TYR A 173 20.79 -14.98 10.44
N ARG A 174 21.76 -15.45 9.65
CA ARG A 174 22.90 -16.27 10.12
C ARG A 174 24.15 -15.47 10.49
N GLY A 175 23.99 -14.18 10.81
CA GLY A 175 25.03 -13.34 11.41
C GLY A 175 24.85 -13.22 12.93
N ARG A 176 25.47 -12.23 13.56
CA ARG A 176 25.25 -11.92 14.98
C ARG A 176 25.23 -10.43 15.26
N VAL A 177 24.32 -9.98 16.10
CA VAL A 177 24.36 -8.61 16.65
C VAL A 177 25.44 -8.56 17.75
N LEU A 178 26.24 -7.51 17.72
CA LEU A 178 27.28 -7.21 18.70
C LEU A 178 26.78 -6.21 19.74
N ASP A 179 26.08 -5.17 19.27
CA ASP A 179 25.54 -4.10 20.10
C ASP A 179 24.38 -3.41 19.38
N ALA A 180 23.43 -2.89 20.15
CA ALA A 180 22.32 -2.11 19.63
C ALA A 180 21.96 -1.00 20.62
N THR A 181 21.87 0.23 20.12
CA THR A 181 21.52 1.41 20.94
C THR A 181 20.44 2.24 20.26
N LEU A 182 19.49 2.74 21.05
CA LEU A 182 18.48 3.71 20.62
C LEU A 182 18.71 5.02 21.37
N SER A 183 19.14 6.06 20.65
CA SER A 183 19.47 7.38 21.21
C SER A 183 20.41 7.30 22.42
N GLY A 184 21.35 6.35 22.38
CA GLY A 184 22.32 6.08 23.44
C GLY A 184 21.89 5.05 24.49
N LEU A 185 20.62 4.63 24.53
CA LEU A 185 20.16 3.56 25.42
C LEU A 185 20.47 2.18 24.82
N PRO A 186 21.18 1.30 25.54
CA PRO A 186 21.39 -0.07 25.11
C PRO A 186 20.07 -0.85 25.02
N ILE A 187 19.83 -1.50 23.88
CA ILE A 187 18.70 -2.40 23.66
C ILE A 187 19.22 -3.83 23.58
N THR A 188 19.14 -4.55 24.70
CA THR A 188 19.56 -5.96 24.77
C THR A 188 18.46 -6.90 24.29
N SER A 189 18.83 -8.14 23.97
CA SER A 189 17.83 -9.19 23.73
C SER A 189 17.08 -9.50 25.03
N GLY A 190 15.75 -9.50 24.99
CA GLY A 190 14.89 -9.68 26.16
C GLY A 190 14.01 -8.46 26.47
N PRO A 191 13.36 -8.44 27.65
CA PRO A 191 12.45 -7.36 28.02
C PRO A 191 13.21 -6.04 28.23
N ILE A 192 12.72 -4.97 27.60
CA ILE A 192 13.27 -3.62 27.71
C ILE A 192 12.76 -2.98 29.00
N ARG A 193 13.68 -2.68 29.92
CA ARG A 193 13.37 -2.13 31.25
C ARG A 193 12.53 -0.87 31.19
N ASP A 194 12.87 0.07 30.31
CA ASP A 194 12.16 1.33 30.12
C ASP A 194 11.51 1.40 28.74
N SER A 195 10.43 0.62 28.59
CA SER A 195 9.64 0.59 27.35
C SER A 195 8.98 1.95 27.04
N ARG A 196 8.69 2.75 28.08
CA ARG A 196 8.12 4.09 27.94
C ARG A 196 9.12 5.03 27.28
N LEU A 197 10.37 5.06 27.76
CA LEU A 197 11.41 5.90 27.18
C LEU A 197 11.72 5.52 25.73
N VAL A 198 11.79 4.22 25.42
CA VAL A 198 11.97 3.74 24.04
C VAL A 198 10.83 4.23 23.13
N ARG A 199 9.59 4.12 23.59
CA ARG A 199 8.42 4.63 22.86
C ARG A 199 8.49 6.14 22.65
N GLU A 200 8.84 6.90 23.69
CA GLU A 200 8.98 8.36 23.62
C GLU A 200 10.04 8.78 22.60
N TRP A 201 11.19 8.10 22.53
CA TRP A 201 12.20 8.38 21.52
C TRP A 201 11.80 7.99 20.11
N LEU A 202 11.23 6.80 19.91
CA LEU A 202 10.76 6.40 18.58
C LEU A 202 9.70 7.37 18.05
N ALA A 203 8.85 7.90 18.94
CA ALA A 203 7.83 8.89 18.63
C ALA A 203 8.34 10.35 18.58
N ALA A 204 9.57 10.63 18.99
CA ALA A 204 10.05 11.99 19.18
C ALA A 204 10.10 12.77 17.84
N THR A 205 9.45 13.93 17.80
CA THR A 205 9.46 14.83 16.64
C THR A 205 10.88 15.32 16.30
N ARG A 206 11.72 15.51 17.32
CA ARG A 206 13.15 15.88 17.17
C ARG A 206 13.98 14.76 16.55
N GLY A 207 13.43 13.55 16.49
CA GLY A 207 14.08 12.40 15.90
C GLY A 207 14.65 11.40 16.90
N PHE A 208 15.14 10.29 16.35
CA PHE A 208 15.87 9.25 17.08
C PHE A 208 17.08 8.79 16.28
N SER A 209 18.00 8.09 16.95
CA SER A 209 19.12 7.40 16.32
C SER A 209 19.19 5.96 16.79
N LEU A 210 18.84 5.02 15.94
CA LEU A 210 19.03 3.59 16.17
C LEU A 210 20.35 3.16 15.52
N ARG A 211 21.32 2.73 16.34
CA ARG A 211 22.59 2.17 15.87
C ARG A 211 22.65 0.69 16.21
N VAL A 212 22.93 -0.14 15.22
CA VAL A 212 23.09 -1.59 15.37
C VAL A 212 24.43 -1.99 14.78
N ARG A 213 25.29 -2.58 15.61
CA ARG A 213 26.55 -3.19 15.19
C ARG A 213 26.39 -4.69 15.12
N ALA A 214 26.81 -5.30 14.02
CA ALA A 214 26.65 -6.73 13.80
C ALA A 214 27.83 -7.30 13.00
N VAL A 215 27.95 -8.63 13.00
CA VAL A 215 28.79 -9.38 12.07
C VAL A 215 27.89 -9.94 10.98
N ALA A 216 28.24 -9.66 9.73
CA ALA A 216 27.50 -10.10 8.56
C ALA A 216 27.45 -11.63 8.47
N GLY A 217 26.25 -12.18 8.31
CA GLY A 217 26.04 -13.55 7.89
C GLY A 217 26.16 -13.74 6.37
N PRO A 218 25.98 -14.96 5.86
CA PRO A 218 25.79 -15.21 4.43
C PRO A 218 24.59 -14.42 3.87
N ARG A 219 24.63 -14.15 2.56
CA ARG A 219 23.56 -13.44 1.83
C ARG A 219 22.22 -14.17 1.98
N THR A 220 21.16 -13.42 2.26
CA THR A 220 19.82 -13.98 2.49
C THR A 220 18.96 -13.87 1.22
N PRO A 221 18.16 -14.90 0.87
CA PRO A 221 17.29 -14.87 -0.32
C PRO A 221 16.02 -14.02 -0.15
N ALA A 222 15.67 -13.67 1.08
CA ALA A 222 14.53 -12.85 1.47
C ALA A 222 14.87 -12.00 2.71
N LEU A 223 13.90 -11.23 3.19
CA LEU A 223 14.03 -10.43 4.41
C LEU A 223 14.37 -11.33 5.60
N ALA A 224 15.47 -11.01 6.27
CA ALA A 224 15.92 -11.67 7.48
C ALA A 224 16.12 -10.65 8.61
N PRO A 225 15.43 -10.77 9.76
CA PRO A 225 15.55 -9.82 10.85
C PRO A 225 16.93 -9.92 11.50
N LEU A 226 17.73 -8.85 11.38
CA LEU A 226 19.01 -8.71 12.07
C LEU A 226 18.77 -8.19 13.50
N PHE A 227 17.88 -7.20 13.63
CA PHE A 227 17.47 -6.60 14.89
C PHE A 227 15.98 -6.26 14.83
N ALA A 228 15.25 -6.49 15.91
CA ALA A 228 13.86 -6.09 16.01
C ALA A 228 13.46 -5.67 17.43
N ILE A 229 12.40 -4.88 17.52
CA ILE A 229 11.69 -4.57 18.74
C ILE A 229 10.25 -5.06 18.55
N PHE A 230 9.77 -5.88 19.48
CA PHE A 230 8.39 -6.37 19.54
C PHE A 230 7.75 -5.91 20.84
N ASP A 231 6.42 -5.90 20.91
CA ASP A 231 5.73 -5.77 22.18
C ASP A 231 5.35 -7.12 22.81
N ASP A 232 4.79 -7.08 24.01
CA ASP A 232 4.30 -8.24 24.76
C ASP A 232 3.08 -8.92 24.14
N HIS A 233 2.50 -8.34 23.09
CA HIS A 233 1.48 -8.94 22.24
C HIS A 233 2.03 -9.51 20.92
N GLN A 234 3.36 -9.63 20.81
CA GLN A 234 4.06 -10.11 19.61
C GLN A 234 3.82 -9.24 18.35
N ARG A 235 3.47 -7.97 18.53
CA ARG A 235 3.37 -7.03 17.41
C ARG A 235 4.74 -6.45 17.11
N GLU A 236 5.13 -6.45 15.82
CA GLU A 236 6.34 -5.78 15.36
C GLU A 236 6.23 -4.26 15.60
N ILE A 237 7.23 -3.69 16.27
CA ILE A 237 7.36 -2.26 16.54
C ILE A 237 8.37 -1.62 15.59
N VAL A 238 9.54 -2.27 15.47
CA VAL A 238 10.63 -1.93 14.56
C VAL A 238 11.31 -3.21 14.11
N LEU A 239 11.70 -3.30 12.84
CA LEU A 239 12.55 -4.36 12.31
C LEU A 239 13.62 -3.76 11.41
N LEU A 240 14.85 -4.24 11.56
CA LEU A 240 16.01 -3.89 10.73
C LEU A 240 16.65 -5.20 10.25
N GLY A 241 16.89 -5.31 8.95
CA GLY A 241 17.50 -6.51 8.40
C GLY A 241 17.80 -6.45 6.90
N PRO A 242 18.68 -7.32 6.39
CA PRO A 242 18.89 -7.48 4.96
C PRO A 242 17.70 -8.16 4.28
N ASP A 243 17.41 -7.72 3.05
CA ASP A 243 16.56 -8.43 2.09
C ASP A 243 17.31 -8.48 0.76
N ARG A 244 17.88 -9.66 0.44
CA ARG A 244 18.73 -9.86 -0.74
C ARG A 244 19.93 -8.90 -0.75
N ASP A 245 19.92 -7.91 -1.62
CA ASP A 245 20.97 -6.89 -1.75
C ASP A 245 20.63 -5.58 -1.03
N ASP A 246 19.44 -5.47 -0.46
CA ASP A 246 18.95 -4.25 0.15
C ASP A 246 19.02 -4.35 1.67
N LEU A 247 19.06 -3.19 2.33
CA LEU A 247 18.86 -3.07 3.77
C LEU A 247 17.49 -2.46 4.04
N VAL A 248 16.69 -3.15 4.86
CA VAL A 248 15.28 -2.81 5.12
C VAL A 248 15.11 -2.35 6.57
N PHE A 249 14.39 -1.26 6.74
CA PHE A 249 13.90 -0.74 8.01
C PHE A 249 12.37 -0.67 7.98
N ARG A 250 11.72 -1.37 8.90
CA ARG A 250 10.29 -1.32 9.15
C ARG A 250 10.02 -0.69 10.50
N PHE A 251 8.90 0.00 10.57
CA PHE A 251 8.33 0.54 11.79
C PHE A 251 6.84 0.29 11.76
N ARG A 252 6.19 0.28 12.92
CA ARG A 252 4.73 0.15 13.01
C ARG A 252 4.03 1.47 12.65
N PRO A 253 3.28 1.57 11.55
CA PRO A 253 2.45 2.73 11.22
C PRO A 253 1.04 2.63 11.85
N ARG A 254 0.28 3.74 11.91
CA ARG A 254 -1.16 3.74 12.25
C ARG A 254 -1.98 2.82 11.33
N ALA A 255 -1.54 2.66 10.08
CA ALA A 255 -2.06 1.71 9.11
C ALA A 255 -2.17 0.29 9.68
N ALA A 256 -1.24 -0.13 10.55
CA ALA A 256 -1.26 -1.46 11.17
C ALA A 256 -2.43 -1.65 12.15
N ASP A 257 -2.88 -0.58 12.82
CA ASP A 257 -4.05 -0.66 13.73
C ASP A 257 -5.35 -0.82 12.95
N LEU A 258 -5.38 -0.29 11.72
CA LEU A 258 -6.46 -0.47 10.76
C LEU A 258 -6.23 -1.64 9.81
N ARG A 259 -5.20 -2.47 10.03
CA ARG A 259 -4.89 -3.67 9.23
C ARG A 259 -4.76 -3.40 7.74
N PHE A 260 -4.12 -2.29 7.39
CA PHE A 260 -3.60 -2.06 6.04
C PHE A 260 -2.24 -2.76 5.89
N ASP A 261 -1.81 -2.90 4.65
CA ASP A 261 -0.45 -3.33 4.31
C ASP A 261 0.57 -2.26 4.74
N GLN A 262 1.81 -2.69 4.97
CA GLN A 262 2.84 -1.91 5.64
C GLN A 262 4.07 -1.79 4.73
N PRO A 263 4.22 -0.66 4.00
CA PRO A 263 5.41 -0.44 3.19
C PRO A 263 6.67 -0.30 4.06
N ASP A 264 7.80 -0.75 3.51
CA ASP A 264 9.09 -0.65 4.17
C ASP A 264 9.92 0.56 3.72
N VAL A 265 10.87 0.98 4.56
CA VAL A 265 11.92 1.94 4.18
C VAL A 265 13.15 1.12 3.77
N ARG A 266 13.69 1.39 2.59
CA ARG A 266 14.70 0.53 1.98
C ARG A 266 15.89 1.32 1.46
N LEU A 267 17.09 0.87 1.81
CA LEU A 267 18.34 1.30 1.21
C LEU A 267 18.76 0.29 0.14
N VAL A 268 18.59 0.69 -1.12
CA VAL A 268 18.78 -0.19 -2.29
C VAL A 268 20.26 -0.53 -2.48
N SER A 269 20.56 -1.80 -2.72
CA SER A 269 21.91 -2.33 -2.97
C SER A 269 22.92 -2.11 -1.84
N ALA A 270 22.48 -1.80 -0.62
CA ALA A 270 23.35 -1.60 0.54
C ALA A 270 24.20 -2.83 0.85
N MET A 271 23.62 -4.02 0.70
CA MET A 271 24.23 -5.29 1.09
C MET A 271 25.04 -5.93 -0.05
N ARG A 272 25.04 -5.35 -1.25
CA ARG A 272 25.67 -5.93 -2.46
C ARG A 272 27.16 -6.25 -2.29
N HIS A 273 27.87 -5.41 -1.52
CA HIS A 273 29.31 -5.52 -1.31
C HIS A 273 29.68 -6.06 0.08
N VAL A 274 28.68 -6.47 0.88
CA VAL A 274 28.91 -7.03 2.21
C VAL A 274 29.24 -8.52 2.09
N VAL A 275 30.34 -8.93 2.70
CA VAL A 275 30.78 -10.32 2.76
C VAL A 275 30.52 -10.89 4.16
N ALA A 276 30.23 -12.20 4.23
CA ALA A 276 30.07 -12.87 5.52
C ALA A 276 31.34 -12.71 6.36
N GLY A 277 31.19 -12.30 7.62
CA GLY A 277 32.29 -11.97 8.53
C GLY A 277 32.59 -10.48 8.63
N ASP A 278 32.12 -9.64 7.70
CA ASP A 278 32.29 -8.19 7.77
C ASP A 278 31.61 -7.61 9.01
N THR A 279 32.19 -6.54 9.55
CA THR A 279 31.50 -5.75 10.59
C THR A 279 30.55 -4.77 9.91
N LEU A 280 29.28 -4.83 10.33
CA LEU A 280 28.24 -3.90 9.95
C LEU A 280 28.06 -2.88 11.08
N ASP A 281 28.12 -1.61 10.74
CA ASP A 281 27.71 -0.49 11.57
C ASP A 281 26.54 0.21 10.86
N ILE A 282 25.34 -0.12 11.30
CA ILE A 282 24.10 0.36 10.72
C ILE A 282 23.55 1.46 11.61
N THR A 283 23.36 2.65 11.06
CA THR A 283 22.67 3.73 11.78
C THR A 283 21.44 4.17 11.00
N VAL A 284 20.29 4.08 11.66
CA VAL A 284 19.00 4.61 11.20
C VAL A 284 18.66 5.83 12.05
N THR A 285 18.58 6.98 11.40
CA THR A 285 18.10 8.20 12.05
C THR A 285 16.79 8.62 11.41
N ARG A 286 15.90 9.19 12.23
CA ARG A 286 14.71 9.89 11.75
C ARG A 286 14.75 11.31 12.30
N GLY A 287 14.37 12.31 11.51
CA GLY A 287 14.28 13.69 11.99
C GLY A 287 15.61 14.48 12.05
N GLY A 288 15.48 15.72 12.50
CA GLY A 288 16.55 16.74 12.57
C GLY A 288 16.05 18.12 12.08
N PRO A 289 16.80 19.22 12.33
CA PRO A 289 16.38 20.56 11.90
C PRO A 289 16.10 20.61 10.38
N GLY A 290 14.87 20.92 10.00
CA GLY A 290 14.42 20.99 8.59
C GLY A 290 14.27 19.64 7.87
N GLN A 291 14.31 18.50 8.59
CA GLN A 291 14.19 17.15 8.02
C GLN A 291 13.24 16.26 8.82
N GLU A 292 12.15 16.84 9.33
CA GLU A 292 11.06 16.11 9.96
C GLU A 292 10.44 15.11 8.96
N GLY A 293 10.12 13.90 9.42
CA GLY A 293 9.54 12.83 8.57
C GLY A 293 10.54 11.96 7.81
N TYR A 294 11.74 12.46 7.48
CA TYR A 294 12.72 11.71 6.70
C TYR A 294 13.52 10.70 7.53
N TYR A 295 13.80 9.55 6.92
CA TYR A 295 14.77 8.59 7.41
C TYR A 295 16.12 8.80 6.71
N ARG A 296 17.19 8.62 7.47
CA ARG A 296 18.54 8.44 6.93
C ARG A 296 19.10 7.12 7.41
N ILE A 297 19.59 6.33 6.47
CA ILE A 297 20.18 5.01 6.75
C ILE A 297 21.63 5.06 6.29
N SER A 298 22.53 4.57 7.13
CA SER A 298 23.94 4.40 6.80
C SER A 298 24.38 2.99 7.14
N LEU A 299 25.26 2.44 6.31
CA LEU A 299 25.93 1.16 6.50
C LEU A 299 27.41 1.40 6.22
N ASN A 300 28.26 1.33 7.24
CA ASN A 300 29.73 1.48 7.15
C ASN A 300 30.26 2.79 6.50
N SER A 301 29.37 3.71 6.07
CA SER A 301 29.56 4.95 5.26
C SER A 301 29.58 4.71 3.73
N PRO A 302 28.83 5.48 2.89
CA PRO A 302 28.16 6.78 3.13
C PRO A 302 26.66 6.72 3.50
N VAL A 303 26.12 7.88 3.90
CA VAL A 303 24.73 8.09 4.38
C VAL A 303 23.78 8.29 3.21
N ALA A 304 22.71 7.51 3.14
CA ALA A 304 21.57 7.81 2.28
C ALA A 304 20.53 8.60 3.08
N SER A 305 20.19 9.78 2.57
CA SER A 305 19.17 10.66 3.15
C SER A 305 17.91 10.67 2.27
N GLY A 306 16.83 11.26 2.79
CA GLY A 306 15.59 11.43 2.04
C GLY A 306 14.77 10.14 1.89
N LEU A 307 15.06 9.11 2.69
CA LEU A 307 14.37 7.82 2.61
C LEU A 307 13.02 7.92 3.31
N GLY A 308 11.99 7.36 2.69
CA GLY A 308 10.64 7.32 3.24
C GLY A 308 9.58 7.23 2.15
N CYS A 309 8.32 7.27 2.59
CA CYS A 309 7.18 7.21 1.70
C CYS A 309 6.75 8.61 1.28
N ALA A 310 6.55 8.82 -0.03
CA ALA A 310 5.91 10.02 -0.56
C ALA A 310 4.38 9.80 -0.63
N VAL A 311 3.63 10.82 -1.05
CA VAL A 311 2.17 10.72 -1.25
C VAL A 311 1.78 9.54 -2.15
N GLY A 312 2.58 9.28 -3.19
CA GLY A 312 2.38 8.15 -4.09
C GLY A 312 2.45 6.77 -3.42
N CYS A 313 2.94 6.63 -2.19
CA CYS A 313 2.95 5.35 -1.48
C CYS A 313 1.55 4.89 -1.01
N GLY A 314 0.49 5.67 -1.25
CA GLY A 314 -0.87 5.26 -0.91
C GLY A 314 -1.30 3.91 -1.51
N TRP A 315 -0.80 3.54 -2.70
CA TRP A 315 -1.07 2.20 -3.26
C TRP A 315 -0.48 1.06 -2.41
N ALA A 316 0.66 1.32 -1.75
CA ALA A 316 1.36 0.34 -0.95
C ALA A 316 0.66 0.05 0.38
N LEU A 317 -0.29 0.90 0.80
CA LEU A 317 -1.21 0.58 1.90
C LEU A 317 -2.19 -0.53 1.50
N LEU A 318 -2.49 -0.69 0.21
CA LEU A 318 -3.36 -1.75 -0.29
C LEU A 318 -2.58 -3.02 -0.58
N ILE A 319 -1.49 -2.91 -1.34
CA ILE A 319 -0.69 -4.07 -1.72
C ILE A 319 0.78 -3.69 -1.77
N TYR A 320 1.62 -4.34 -0.99
CA TYR A 320 3.08 -4.12 -1.00
C TYR A 320 3.84 -5.42 -1.23
N PRO A 321 4.08 -5.82 -2.50
CA PRO A 321 4.90 -6.97 -2.79
C PRO A 321 6.38 -6.59 -2.68
N GLU A 322 7.08 -7.20 -1.72
CA GLU A 322 8.49 -6.94 -1.41
C GLU A 322 9.44 -7.22 -2.59
N ILE A 323 9.00 -8.06 -3.53
CA ILE A 323 9.76 -8.50 -4.70
C ILE A 323 9.80 -7.41 -5.79
N LEU A 324 8.95 -6.38 -5.71
CA LEU A 324 8.88 -5.37 -6.77
C LEU A 324 10.17 -4.53 -6.86
N PRO A 325 10.76 -4.41 -8.07
CA PRO A 325 11.95 -3.59 -8.25
C PRO A 325 11.63 -2.12 -8.00
N ALA A 326 12.65 -1.36 -7.57
CA ALA A 326 12.49 0.04 -7.16
C ALA A 326 11.84 0.92 -8.25
N TRP A 327 12.24 0.75 -9.51
CA TRP A 327 11.67 1.52 -10.63
C TRP A 327 10.16 1.31 -10.79
N LEU A 328 9.68 0.08 -10.57
CA LEU A 328 8.26 -0.24 -10.70
C LEU A 328 7.46 0.37 -9.55
N ARG A 329 8.01 0.38 -8.32
CA ARG A 329 7.41 1.08 -7.17
C ARG A 329 7.25 2.59 -7.43
N VAL A 330 8.25 3.21 -8.06
CA VAL A 330 8.19 4.62 -8.48
C VAL A 330 7.09 4.85 -9.52
N LEU A 331 6.98 3.97 -10.53
CA LEU A 331 5.92 4.06 -11.53
C LEU A 331 4.52 3.82 -10.95
N LEU A 332 4.36 2.85 -10.05
CA LEU A 332 3.09 2.61 -9.34
C LEU A 332 2.70 3.83 -8.50
N GLY A 333 3.67 4.48 -7.84
CA GLY A 333 3.43 5.73 -7.12
C GLY A 333 2.96 6.87 -8.03
N ALA A 334 3.56 7.01 -9.21
CA ALA A 334 3.11 7.99 -10.21
C ALA A 334 1.72 7.64 -10.76
N ALA A 335 1.47 6.39 -11.12
CA ALA A 335 0.19 5.91 -11.63
C ALA A 335 -0.94 6.09 -10.60
N TRP A 336 -0.66 5.83 -9.32
CA TRP A 336 -1.58 6.07 -8.22
C TRP A 336 -2.00 7.54 -8.16
N VAL A 337 -1.04 8.47 -8.13
CA VAL A 337 -1.33 9.91 -8.09
C VAL A 337 -2.08 10.38 -9.34
N ALA A 338 -1.68 9.92 -10.53
CA ALA A 338 -2.40 10.21 -11.77
C ALA A 338 -3.86 9.72 -11.71
N GLY A 339 -4.07 8.49 -11.24
CA GLY A 339 -5.39 7.88 -11.09
C GLY A 339 -6.28 8.62 -10.10
N LEU A 340 -5.73 9.15 -9.00
CA LEU A 340 -6.49 9.94 -8.02
C LEU A 340 -7.07 11.23 -8.63
N PHE A 341 -6.28 11.95 -9.44
CA PHE A 341 -6.70 13.24 -10.00
C PHE A 341 -7.37 13.15 -11.37
N ALA A 342 -7.30 12.01 -12.06
CA ALA A 342 -7.96 11.83 -13.36
C ALA A 342 -9.48 12.06 -13.34
N PRO A 343 -10.25 11.60 -12.33
CA PRO A 343 -11.69 11.87 -12.29
C PRO A 343 -12.01 13.38 -12.16
N ALA A 344 -11.19 14.14 -11.43
CA ALA A 344 -11.34 15.59 -11.35
C ALA A 344 -11.21 16.24 -12.73
N GLY A 345 -10.23 15.81 -13.53
CA GLY A 345 -10.05 16.19 -14.93
C GLY A 345 -11.20 15.77 -15.83
N PHE A 346 -11.69 14.53 -15.68
CA PHE A 346 -12.82 14.03 -16.44
C PHE A 346 -14.05 14.92 -16.28
N TRP A 347 -14.40 15.30 -15.06
CA TRP A 347 -15.57 16.16 -14.82
C TRP A 347 -15.29 17.68 -14.97
N MET A 348 -14.05 18.09 -15.21
CA MET A 348 -13.69 19.51 -15.34
C MET A 348 -14.39 20.18 -16.55
N ARG A 349 -14.90 21.40 -16.37
CA ARG A 349 -15.52 22.18 -17.47
C ARG A 349 -15.02 23.61 -17.57
N THR A 350 -14.80 24.25 -16.42
CA THR A 350 -14.54 25.70 -16.36
C THR A 350 -13.14 25.98 -15.83
N ARG A 351 -12.67 27.22 -16.04
CA ARG A 351 -11.42 27.70 -15.44
C ARG A 351 -11.47 27.66 -13.90
N SER A 352 -12.63 27.88 -13.28
CA SER A 352 -12.75 27.80 -11.82
C SER A 352 -12.59 26.36 -11.31
N ASP A 353 -13.08 25.37 -12.04
CA ASP A 353 -12.85 23.95 -11.69
C ASP A 353 -11.37 23.56 -11.85
N ALA A 354 -10.69 24.11 -12.86
CA ALA A 354 -9.26 23.93 -13.05
C ALA A 354 -8.44 24.54 -11.90
N LEU A 355 -8.74 25.79 -11.51
CA LEU A 355 -8.10 26.45 -10.37
C LEU A 355 -8.35 25.69 -9.06
N PHE A 356 -9.59 25.21 -8.85
CA PHE A 356 -9.92 24.41 -7.67
C PHE A 356 -9.14 23.09 -7.66
N THR A 357 -9.03 22.42 -8.80
CA THR A 357 -8.25 21.18 -8.92
C THR A 357 -6.76 21.43 -8.67
N ALA A 358 -6.21 22.53 -9.19
CA ALA A 358 -4.83 22.93 -8.92
C ALA A 358 -4.58 23.21 -7.43
N ALA A 359 -5.52 23.89 -6.76
CA ALA A 359 -5.47 24.11 -5.32
C ALA A 359 -5.53 22.78 -4.54
N ALA A 360 -6.39 21.84 -4.95
CA ALA A 360 -6.47 20.51 -4.34
C ALA A 360 -5.19 19.69 -4.55
N ILE A 361 -4.56 19.78 -5.73
CA ILE A 361 -3.24 19.18 -6.00
C ILE A 361 -2.19 19.79 -5.07
N ALA A 362 -2.12 21.12 -4.93
CA ALA A 362 -1.20 21.77 -4.01
C ALA A 362 -1.45 21.34 -2.55
N MET A 363 -2.71 21.31 -2.11
CA MET A 363 -3.08 20.84 -0.77
C MET A 363 -2.75 19.36 -0.53
N GLY A 364 -2.84 18.50 -1.55
CA GLY A 364 -2.53 17.08 -1.43
C GLY A 364 -1.04 16.77 -1.54
N LEU A 365 -0.32 17.43 -2.44
CA LEU A 365 1.06 17.08 -2.81
C LEU A 365 2.13 17.96 -2.14
N ALA A 366 1.82 19.21 -1.81
CA ALA A 366 2.75 20.07 -1.06
C ALA A 366 2.42 20.05 0.43
N ALA A 367 1.18 20.31 0.81
CA ALA A 367 0.84 20.44 2.23
C ALA A 367 0.86 19.10 2.98
N ALA A 368 0.41 17.99 2.41
CA ALA A 368 0.39 16.72 3.16
C ALA A 368 1.79 16.30 3.68
N PRO A 369 2.90 16.38 2.90
CA PRO A 369 4.25 16.18 3.43
C PRO A 369 4.67 17.13 4.55
N ASP A 370 4.19 18.38 4.57
CA ASP A 370 4.57 19.36 5.59
C ASP A 370 3.94 19.08 6.97
N PHE A 371 2.83 18.33 7.01
CA PHE A 371 2.06 18.07 8.23
C PHE A 371 2.01 16.59 8.63
N THR A 372 2.64 15.72 7.85
CA THR A 372 2.65 14.26 8.06
C THR A 372 4.07 13.74 7.88
N PRO A 373 4.42 12.48 8.22
CA PRO A 373 5.79 11.99 8.10
C PRO A 373 6.19 11.67 6.65
N LEU A 374 5.40 12.08 5.65
CA LEU A 374 5.72 11.80 4.26
C LEU A 374 6.94 12.62 3.83
N VAL A 375 7.76 12.03 2.97
CA VAL A 375 8.82 12.77 2.30
C VAL A 375 8.22 13.72 1.26
N ALA A 376 8.96 14.79 0.93
CA ALA A 376 8.55 15.74 -0.10
C ALA A 376 8.15 15.01 -1.39
N THR A 377 7.02 15.42 -1.97
CA THR A 377 6.47 14.79 -3.16
C THR A 377 7.44 14.95 -4.34
N PRO A 378 7.94 13.85 -4.93
CA PRO A 378 8.86 13.89 -6.05
C PRO A 378 8.27 14.59 -7.28
N ALA A 379 9.11 15.25 -8.08
CA ALA A 379 8.68 15.95 -9.31
C ALA A 379 7.89 15.06 -10.28
N LEU A 380 8.21 13.76 -10.34
CA LEU A 380 7.47 12.79 -11.15
C LEU A 380 6.00 12.67 -10.71
N GLN A 381 5.70 12.72 -9.41
CA GLN A 381 4.33 12.63 -8.91
C GLN A 381 3.54 13.93 -9.18
N TRP A 382 4.19 15.09 -9.15
CA TRP A 382 3.59 16.35 -9.62
C TRP A 382 3.22 16.28 -11.09
N ALA A 383 4.15 15.83 -11.94
CA ALA A 383 3.89 15.61 -13.36
C ALA A 383 2.75 14.59 -13.57
N ALA A 384 2.74 13.50 -12.79
CA ALA A 384 1.71 12.49 -12.85
C ALA A 384 0.31 13.03 -12.48
N ALA A 385 0.19 13.91 -11.48
CA ALA A 385 -1.08 14.54 -11.14
C ALA A 385 -1.62 15.37 -12.32
N VAL A 386 -0.77 16.19 -12.95
CA VAL A 386 -1.13 16.97 -14.14
C VAL A 386 -1.54 16.07 -15.29
N LEU A 387 -0.74 15.03 -15.58
CA LEU A 387 -1.05 14.04 -16.62
C LEU A 387 -2.35 13.30 -16.34
N GLY A 388 -2.64 12.97 -15.08
CA GLY A 388 -3.91 12.37 -14.67
C GLY A 388 -5.09 13.28 -15.02
N VAL A 389 -5.03 14.55 -14.63
CA VAL A 389 -6.05 15.55 -14.97
C VAL A 389 -6.24 15.64 -16.50
N LEU A 390 -5.15 15.77 -17.26
CA LEU A 390 -5.19 15.84 -18.72
C LEU A 390 -5.78 14.58 -19.35
N ALA A 391 -5.42 13.40 -18.86
CA ALA A 391 -5.98 12.13 -19.30
C ALA A 391 -7.50 12.07 -19.05
N GLY A 392 -7.96 12.56 -17.90
CA GLY A 392 -9.38 12.70 -17.60
C GLY A 392 -10.11 13.61 -18.60
N VAL A 393 -9.55 14.80 -18.87
CA VAL A 393 -10.10 15.75 -19.86
C VAL A 393 -10.17 15.11 -21.25
N ALA A 394 -9.09 14.45 -21.68
CA ALA A 394 -9.02 13.76 -22.97
C ALA A 394 -10.06 12.64 -23.07
N ALA A 395 -10.20 11.81 -22.02
CA ALA A 395 -11.18 10.73 -21.97
C ALA A 395 -12.63 11.26 -22.11
N ARG A 396 -12.94 12.42 -21.51
CA ARG A 396 -14.23 13.08 -21.72
C ARG A 396 -14.42 13.59 -23.15
N GLY A 397 -13.37 14.13 -23.76
CA GLY A 397 -13.41 14.57 -25.16
C GLY A 397 -13.78 13.42 -26.09
N VAL A 398 -13.11 12.26 -25.93
CA VAL A 398 -13.42 11.03 -26.67
C VAL A 398 -14.86 10.58 -26.44
N LEU A 399 -15.32 10.57 -25.18
CA LEU A 399 -16.69 10.20 -24.85
C LEU A 399 -17.73 11.09 -25.54
N ARG A 400 -17.51 12.40 -25.58
CA ARG A 400 -18.41 13.36 -26.24
C ARG A 400 -18.49 13.15 -27.74
N VAL A 401 -17.35 12.92 -28.39
CA VAL A 401 -17.28 12.58 -29.81
C VAL A 401 -18.06 11.30 -30.09
N LEU A 402 -17.88 10.25 -29.28
CA LEU A 402 -18.62 8.99 -29.42
C LEU A 402 -20.12 9.13 -29.14
N ALA A 403 -20.51 10.06 -28.27
CA ALA A 403 -21.91 10.32 -27.93
C ALA A 403 -22.63 11.26 -28.91
N GLY A 404 -21.92 11.86 -29.89
CA GLY A 404 -22.49 12.84 -30.81
C GLY A 404 -22.85 14.18 -30.14
N VAL A 405 -22.26 14.48 -28.98
CA VAL A 405 -22.49 15.71 -28.22
C VAL A 405 -21.26 16.60 -28.37
N THR A 406 -21.27 17.49 -29.37
CA THR A 406 -20.18 18.47 -29.60
C THR A 406 -20.11 19.49 -28.47
#